data_AF-A0A2U1WUQ9-F1
#
_entry.id   AF-A0A2U1WUQ9-F1
#
_cell.length_a   1.000
_cell.length_b   1.000
_cell.length_c   1.000
_cell.angle_alpha   90.00
_cell.angle_beta   90.00
_cell.angle_gamma   90.00
#
_symmetry.space_group_name_H-M   'P 1'
#
loop_
_entity.id
_entity.type
_entity.pdbx_description
1 polymer ?
#
loop_
_entity_poly.entity_id
_entity_poly.type
_entity_poly.pdbx_seq_one_letter_code
_entity_poly.pdbx_strand_id
1 'polypeptide(L)' 'MAQSVSRALHAIKRYNARPEQIDQAILSAINVTLCLASGGDDRVAEGFNADVALSGRGFGLRH' A
#
# COMPACT_ATOMS: atom_id res chain seq x y z
N MET A 1 2.11 16.06 -10.37
CA MET A 1 1.74 15.14 -9.26
C MET A 1 0.24 15.22 -9.09
N ALA A 2 -0.48 14.09 -9.07
CA ALA A 2 -1.95 14.09 -9.03
C ALA A 2 -2.48 14.70 -7.72
N GLN A 3 -3.59 15.45 -7.77
CA GLN A 3 -4.19 16.12 -6.60
C GLN A 3 -4.50 15.16 -5.43
N SER A 4 -4.87 13.93 -5.74
CA SER A 4 -5.07 12.85 -4.77
C SER A 4 -3.81 12.57 -3.95
N VAL A 5 -2.65 12.52 -4.61
CA VAL A 5 -1.35 12.27 -3.98
C VAL A 5 -0.95 13.44 -3.09
N SER A 6 -1.14 14.69 -3.53
CA SER A 6 -0.86 15.87 -2.70
C SER A 6 -1.73 15.94 -1.45
N ARG A 7 -3.01 15.55 -1.54
CA ARG A 7 -3.92 15.50 -0.37
C ARG A 7 -3.52 14.41 0.62
N ALA A 8 -3.13 13.24 0.13
CA ALA A 8 -2.64 12.15 0.97
C ALA A 8 -1.38 12.57 1.75
N LEU A 9 -0.40 13.18 1.07
CA LEU A 9 0.83 13.66 1.71
C LEU A 9 0.58 14.76 2.77
N HIS A 10 -0.37 15.66 2.52
CA HIS A 10 -0.73 16.68 3.50
C HIS A 10 -1.42 16.05 4.73
N ALA A 11 -2.29 15.06 4.54
CA ALA A 11 -2.91 14.33 5.64
C ALA A 11 -1.86 13.59 6.49
N ILE A 12 -0.93 12.89 5.85
CA ILE A 12 0.21 12.22 6.51
C ILE A 12 0.98 13.19 7.39
N LYS A 13 1.35 14.36 6.84
CA LYS A 13 2.08 15.40 7.56
C LYS A 13 1.26 15.98 8.72
N ARG A 14 -0.04 16.17 8.53
CA ARG A 14 -0.96 16.72 9.55
C ARG A 14 -1.15 15.77 10.74
N TYR A 15 -1.21 14.47 10.49
CA TYR A 15 -1.44 13.47 11.53
C TYR A 15 -0.14 12.89 12.12
N ASN A 16 1.02 13.36 11.65
CA ASN A 16 2.34 12.84 12.02
C ASN A 16 2.39 11.30 11.98
N ALA A 17 1.71 10.72 10.97
CA ALA A 17 1.61 9.28 10.82
C ALA A 17 3.01 8.74 10.55
N ARG A 18 3.42 7.73 11.32
CA ARG A 18 4.70 7.07 11.07
C ARG A 18 4.64 6.38 9.70
N PRO A 19 5.75 6.34 8.93
CA PRO A 19 5.78 5.71 7.61
C PRO A 19 5.10 4.34 7.55
N GLU A 20 5.32 3.52 8.58
CA GLU A 20 4.76 2.16 8.67
C GLU A 20 3.22 2.17 8.74
N GLN A 21 2.61 3.20 9.32
CA GLN A 21 1.15 3.34 9.40
C GLN A 21 0.55 3.70 8.03
N ILE A 22 1.30 4.43 7.22
CA ILE A 22 0.93 4.81 5.86
C ILE A 22 1.01 3.58 4.97
N ASP A 23 2.10 2.83 5.06
CA ASP A 23 2.30 1.59 4.31
C ASP A 23 1.19 0.59 4.63
N GLN A 24 0.85 0.42 5.91
CA GLN A 24 -0.25 -0.45 6.33
C GLN A 24 -1.60 0.02 5.77
N ALA A 25 -1.87 1.34 5.77
CA ALA A 25 -3.12 1.88 5.24
C ALA A 25 -3.23 1.68 3.73
N ILE A 26 -2.14 1.88 2.98
CA ILE A 26 -2.08 1.66 1.54
C ILE A 26 -2.28 0.17 1.23
N LEU A 27 -1.56 -0.72 1.90
CA LEU A 27 -1.71 -2.16 1.72
C LEU A 27 -3.13 -2.63 2.02
N SER A 28 -3.74 -2.12 3.10
CA SER A 28 -5.12 -2.44 3.45
C SER A 28 -6.12 -1.98 2.39
N ALA A 29 -5.96 -0.75 1.86
CA ALA A 29 -6.82 -0.22 0.81
C ALA A 29 -6.71 -1.01 -0.50
N ILE A 30 -5.50 -1.47 -0.86
CA ILE A 30 -5.28 -2.31 -2.03
C ILE A 30 -5.92 -3.69 -1.81
N ASN A 31 -5.70 -4.33 -0.67
CA ASN A 31 -6.28 -5.65 -0.39
C ASN A 31 -7.81 -5.64 -0.41
N VAL A 32 -8.45 -4.62 0.16
CA VAL A 32 -9.92 -4.45 0.07
C VAL A 32 -10.36 -4.29 -1.38
N THR A 33 -9.64 -3.50 -2.18
CA THR A 33 -9.96 -3.28 -3.60
C THR A 33 -9.83 -4.57 -4.40
N LEU A 34 -8.76 -5.35 -4.16
CA LEU A 34 -8.53 -6.63 -4.82
C LEU A 34 -9.59 -7.65 -4.42
N CYS A 35 -9.92 -7.77 -3.14
CA CYS A 35 -10.99 -8.65 -2.67
C CYS A 35 -12.32 -8.32 -3.36
N LEU A 36 -12.70 -7.04 -3.41
CA LEU A 36 -13.94 -6.60 -4.09
C LEU A 36 -13.91 -6.86 -5.60
N ALA A 37 -12.81 -6.54 -6.28
CA ALA A 37 -12.65 -6.75 -7.72
C ALA A 37 -12.64 -8.24 -8.11
N SER A 38 -12.19 -9.10 -7.19
CA SER A 38 -12.09 -10.56 -7.39
C SER A 38 -13.37 -11.30 -6.97
N GLY A 39 -14.44 -10.59 -6.60
CA GLY A 39 -15.68 -11.21 -6.11
C GLY A 39 -15.53 -11.90 -4.75
N GLY A 40 -14.59 -11.45 -3.91
CA GLY A 40 -14.30 -12.03 -2.60
C GLY A 40 -13.18 -13.07 -2.59
N ASP A 41 -12.45 -13.26 -3.69
CA ASP A 41 -11.28 -14.17 -3.72
C ASP A 41 -10.03 -13.49 -3.14
N ASP A 42 -9.70 -13.87 -1.90
CA ASP A 42 -8.55 -13.34 -1.18
C ASP A 42 -7.20 -13.80 -1.75
N ARG A 43 -7.16 -14.84 -2.60
CA ARG A 43 -5.91 -15.36 -3.19
C ARG A 43 -5.20 -14.32 -4.05
N VAL A 44 -5.94 -13.40 -4.66
CA VAL A 44 -5.40 -12.30 -5.45
C VAL A 44 -4.68 -11.29 -4.55
N ALA A 45 -5.27 -10.97 -3.39
CA ALA A 45 -4.65 -10.10 -2.40
C ALA A 45 -3.42 -10.78 -1.75
N GLU A 46 -3.49 -12.09 -1.47
CA GLU A 46 -2.36 -12.86 -0.97
C GLU A 46 -1.18 -12.89 -1.96
N GLY A 47 -1.45 -13.14 -3.25
CA GLY A 47 -0.44 -13.09 -4.31
C GLY A 47 0.21 -11.71 -4.42
N PHE A 48 -0.60 -10.64 -4.41
CA PHE A 48 -0.09 -9.27 -4.40
C PHE A 48 0.81 -9.00 -3.18
N ASN A 49 0.41 -9.40 -1.98
CA ASN A 49 1.22 -9.24 -0.78
C ASN A 49 2.55 -10.01 -0.85
N ALA A 50 2.53 -11.22 -1.43
CA ALA A 50 3.74 -12.00 -1.66
C ALA A 50 4.70 -11.29 -2.65
N ASP A 51 4.16 -10.75 -3.74
CA ASP A 51 4.94 -9.99 -4.73
C ASP A 51 5.55 -8.71 -4.13
N VAL A 52 4.79 -7.99 -3.29
CA VAL A 52 5.30 -6.84 -2.54
C VAL A 52 6.38 -7.26 -1.55
N ALA A 53 6.22 -8.38 -0.83
CA ALA A 53 7.24 -8.87 0.11
C ALA A 53 8.52 -9.37 -0.58
N LEU A 54 8.40 -9.90 -1.81
CA LEU A 54 9.54 -10.31 -2.64
C LEU A 54 10.25 -9.09 -3.24
N SER A 55 9.51 -8.14 -3.80
CA SER A 55 10.05 -6.94 -4.45
C SER A 55 10.57 -5.92 -3.43
N GLY A 56 9.89 -5.80 -2.29
CA GLY A 56 10.24 -4.90 -1.19
C GLY A 56 11.57 -5.25 -0.53
N ARG A 57 11.98 -6.53 -0.55
CA ARG A 57 13.33 -6.94 -0.12
C ARG A 57 14.45 -6.33 -0.95
N GLY A 58 14.18 -5.89 -2.18
CA GLY A 58 15.14 -5.19 -3.03
C GLY A 58 15.06 -3.66 -2.97
N PHE A 59 14.02 -3.11 -2.35
CA PHE A 59 13.77 -1.66 -2.32
C PHE A 59 14.59 -1.02 -1.19
N GLY A 60 15.69 -0.35 -1.55
CA GLY A 60 16.62 0.29 -0.61
C GLY A 60 18.01 -0.36 -0.51
N LEU A 61 18.23 -1.52 -1.16
CA LEU A 61 19.55 -2.19 -1.21
C LEU A 61 20.41 -1.80 -2.42
N ARG A 62 19.95 -0.84 -3.24
CA ARG A 62 20.80 -0.20 -4.25
C ARG A 62 21.38 1.07 -3.66
N HIS A 63 22.61 0.94 -3.15
CA HIS A 63 23.46 2.03 -2.73
C HIS A 63 24.72 2.07 -3.61
#